data_AF-A0A1Q6XDS7-F1
#
_entry.id   AF-A0A1Q6XDS7-F1
#
_cell.length_a   1.000
_cell.length_b   1.000
_cell.length_c   1.000
_cell.angle_alpha   90.00
_cell.angle_beta   90.00
_cell.angle_gamma   90.00
#
_symmetry.space_group_name_H-M   'P 1'
#
loop_
_entity.id
_entity.type
_entity.pdbx_description
1 polymer ?
#
loop_
_entity_poly.entity_id
_entity_poly.type
_entity_poly.pdbx_seq_one_letter_code
_entity_poly.pdbx_strand_id
1 'polypeptide(L)'
;MIFPGTKNTAQALKFAKVRGLDQVAKRVLANGGAVIGLCGGYQMLGVRILDPGGIESTDPELEGLGLLDVVTEFVPEKVTLRVAGIHRETGCPIEGYEVHMGRTCVGNGVVPLLEIRADGEPVGRTEGAVSVDGRVLGTYVHGLFDAPLFRRTFLNRLRAARGWPPLDVAAAPSLDQELDHLADFVERYVDLTAIEKVIEQGV
;
A
#
# COMPACT_ATOMS: atom_id res chain seq x y z
N MET A 1 9.46 1.70 7.82
CA MET A 1 9.71 0.64 6.83
C MET A 1 8.45 0.46 6.01
N ILE A 2 8.59 0.21 4.72
CA ILE A 2 7.45 0.06 3.80
C ILE A 2 7.59 -1.29 3.10
N PHE A 3 6.52 -2.08 3.11
CA PHE A 3 6.31 -3.24 2.25
C PHE A 3 5.38 -2.78 1.11
N PRO A 4 5.90 -2.54 -0.09
CA PRO A 4 5.11 -2.04 -1.20
C PRO A 4 4.19 -3.13 -1.77
N GLY A 5 3.33 -2.75 -2.71
CA GLY A 5 2.53 -3.71 -3.48
C GLY A 5 3.42 -4.64 -4.31
N THR A 6 2.98 -5.89 -4.42
CA THR A 6 3.62 -6.93 -5.23
C THR A 6 2.55 -7.61 -6.09
N LYS A 7 2.95 -8.12 -7.25
CA LYS A 7 2.08 -8.95 -8.11
C LYS A 7 2.02 -10.40 -7.67
N ASN A 8 3.00 -10.85 -6.87
CA ASN A 8 3.03 -12.18 -6.27
C ASN A 8 3.40 -12.05 -4.79
N THR A 9 2.38 -12.05 -3.96
CA THR A 9 2.43 -11.86 -2.51
C THR A 9 3.02 -13.08 -1.82
N ALA A 10 2.64 -14.29 -2.21
CA ALA A 10 3.20 -15.52 -1.66
C ALA A 10 4.74 -15.59 -1.83
N GLN A 11 5.26 -15.32 -3.03
CA GLN A 11 6.71 -15.32 -3.28
C GLN A 11 7.41 -14.16 -2.55
N ALA A 12 6.82 -12.97 -2.55
CA ALA A 12 7.37 -11.82 -1.83
C ALA A 12 7.43 -12.05 -0.32
N LEU A 13 6.42 -12.72 0.25
CA LEU A 13 6.38 -13.12 1.66
C LEU A 13 7.50 -14.10 1.99
N LYS A 14 7.65 -15.15 1.20
CA LYS A 14 8.75 -16.13 1.35
C LYS A 14 10.10 -15.44 1.27
N PHE A 15 10.29 -14.58 0.28
CA PHE A 15 11.51 -13.78 0.15
C PHE A 15 11.75 -12.91 1.38
N ALA A 16 10.73 -12.19 1.86
CA ALA A 16 10.84 -11.33 3.03
C ALA A 16 11.29 -12.11 4.27
N LYS A 17 10.72 -13.31 4.51
CA LYS A 17 11.12 -14.19 5.61
C LYS A 17 12.56 -14.69 5.44
N VAL A 18 12.93 -15.18 4.25
CA VAL A 18 14.30 -15.67 3.97
C VAL A 18 15.35 -14.58 4.16
N ARG A 19 15.01 -13.33 3.83
CA ARG A 19 15.90 -12.17 3.99
C ARG A 19 15.87 -11.55 5.38
N GLY A 20 15.08 -12.11 6.31
CA GLY A 20 14.95 -11.60 7.68
C GLY A 20 14.28 -10.23 7.78
N LEU A 21 13.47 -9.84 6.78
CA LEU A 21 12.78 -8.55 6.76
C LEU A 21 11.71 -8.45 7.86
N ASP A 22 11.15 -9.59 8.29
CA ASP A 22 10.29 -9.70 9.47
C ASP A 22 11.02 -9.23 10.75
N GLN A 23 12.29 -9.65 10.92
CA GLN A 23 13.12 -9.24 12.05
C GLN A 23 13.52 -7.76 11.96
N VAL A 24 13.82 -7.27 10.75
CA VAL A 24 14.07 -5.84 10.52
C VAL A 24 12.84 -5.01 10.87
N ALA A 25 11.65 -5.44 10.45
CA ALA A 25 10.40 -4.75 10.78
C ALA A 25 10.17 -4.68 12.30
N LYS A 26 10.39 -5.79 13.02
CA LYS A 26 10.33 -5.82 14.50
C LYS A 26 11.33 -4.86 15.14
N ARG A 27 12.56 -4.78 14.64
CA ARG A 27 13.57 -3.81 15.13
C ARG A 27 13.17 -2.37 14.85
N VAL A 28 12.60 -2.09 13.67
CA VAL A 28 12.08 -0.75 13.33
C VAL A 28 11.01 -0.34 14.34
N LEU A 29 10.08 -1.23 14.66
CA LEU A 29 9.04 -0.98 15.67
C LEU A 29 9.66 -0.81 17.06
N ALA A 30 10.61 -1.66 17.48
CA ALA A 30 11.28 -1.53 18.77
C ALA A 30 11.97 -0.17 18.95
N ASN A 31 12.46 0.43 17.85
CA ASN A 31 13.10 1.74 17.83
C ASN A 31 12.13 2.91 17.58
N GLY A 32 10.82 2.73 17.83
CA GLY A 32 9.81 3.77 17.69
C GLY A 32 9.46 4.13 16.24
N GLY A 33 9.90 3.34 15.26
CA GLY A 33 9.52 3.49 13.86
C GLY A 33 8.13 2.93 13.57
N ALA A 34 7.73 3.07 12.31
CA ALA A 34 6.48 2.53 11.77
C ALA A 34 6.73 1.53 10.63
N VAL A 35 5.78 0.62 10.42
CA VAL A 35 5.74 -0.35 9.34
C VAL A 35 4.46 -0.16 8.54
N ILE A 36 4.59 0.00 7.23
CA ILE A 36 3.47 0.25 6.32
C ILE A 36 3.40 -0.89 5.30
N GLY A 37 2.22 -1.43 5.04
CA GLY A 37 1.96 -2.40 3.98
C GLY A 37 1.00 -1.84 2.95
N LEU A 38 1.33 -1.94 1.66
CA LEU A 38 0.44 -1.51 0.58
C LEU A 38 0.04 -2.70 -0.28
N CYS A 39 -1.25 -2.91 -0.53
CA CYS A 39 -1.78 -4.02 -1.32
C CYS A 39 -1.17 -5.37 -0.90
N GLY A 40 -0.40 -6.08 -1.74
CA GLY A 40 0.30 -7.31 -1.33
C GLY A 40 1.16 -7.15 -0.06
N GLY A 41 1.79 -6.00 0.14
CA GLY A 41 2.49 -5.68 1.37
C GLY A 41 1.58 -5.64 2.61
N TYR A 42 0.34 -5.14 2.48
CA TYR A 42 -0.65 -5.19 3.56
C TYR A 42 -1.01 -6.63 3.92
N GLN A 43 -1.25 -7.46 2.91
CA GLN A 43 -1.56 -8.89 3.08
C GLN A 43 -0.43 -9.61 3.82
N MET A 44 0.83 -9.33 3.44
CA MET A 44 2.02 -9.88 4.08
C MET A 44 2.12 -9.51 5.57
N LEU A 45 1.67 -8.32 5.98
CA LEU A 45 1.73 -7.90 7.38
C LEU A 45 0.79 -8.72 8.27
N GLY A 46 -0.23 -9.35 7.70
CA GLY A 46 -1.21 -10.15 8.43
C GLY A 46 -0.64 -11.36 9.16
N VAL A 47 -1.51 -12.06 9.89
CA VAL A 47 -1.16 -13.32 10.55
C VAL A 47 -1.13 -14.48 9.55
N ARG A 48 -2.04 -14.49 8.57
CA ARG A 48 -2.19 -15.56 7.57
C ARG A 48 -2.65 -15.01 6.22
N ILE A 49 -2.21 -15.68 5.15
CA ILE A 49 -2.71 -15.55 3.79
C ILE A 49 -3.27 -16.90 3.37
N LEU A 50 -4.51 -16.94 2.92
CA LEU A 50 -5.21 -18.14 2.47
C LEU A 50 -5.33 -18.09 0.94
N ASP A 51 -4.97 -19.17 0.26
CA ASP A 51 -5.13 -19.33 -1.19
C ASP A 51 -5.69 -20.72 -1.54
N PRO A 52 -6.88 -21.09 -1.00
CA PRO A 52 -7.44 -22.43 -1.21
C PRO A 52 -7.75 -22.73 -2.68
N GLY A 53 -7.92 -21.68 -3.50
CA GLY A 53 -8.18 -21.77 -4.94
C GLY A 53 -6.92 -21.81 -5.81
N GLY A 54 -5.72 -21.67 -5.23
CA GLY A 54 -4.46 -21.65 -5.96
C GLY A 54 -4.35 -20.50 -6.97
N ILE A 55 -4.88 -19.33 -6.61
CA ILE A 55 -4.98 -18.16 -7.49
C ILE A 55 -3.62 -17.50 -7.71
N GLU A 56 -2.81 -17.40 -6.65
CA GLU A 56 -1.51 -16.73 -6.69
C GLU A 56 -0.34 -17.73 -6.49
N SER A 57 -0.58 -18.81 -5.73
CA SER A 57 0.44 -19.80 -5.39
C SER A 57 -0.12 -21.22 -5.27
N THR A 58 0.78 -22.21 -5.21
CA THR A 58 0.40 -23.61 -4.94
C THR A 58 0.24 -23.92 -3.45
N ASP A 59 0.62 -23.00 -2.57
CA ASP A 59 0.44 -23.17 -1.13
C ASP A 59 -0.98 -22.73 -0.76
N PRO A 60 -1.83 -23.62 -0.22
CA PRO A 60 -3.20 -23.26 0.13
C PRO A 60 -3.26 -22.24 1.28
N GLU A 61 -2.14 -22.08 2.00
CA GLU A 61 -2.01 -21.19 3.13
C GLU A 61 -0.54 -20.82 3.37
N LEU A 62 -0.31 -19.56 3.73
CA LEU A 62 0.99 -19.06 4.20
C LEU A 62 0.83 -18.33 5.54
N GLU A 63 1.76 -18.57 6.46
CA GLU A 63 1.92 -17.73 7.65
C GLU A 63 2.48 -16.37 7.24
N GLY A 64 1.78 -15.29 7.58
CA GLY A 64 2.20 -13.92 7.32
C GLY A 64 3.37 -13.47 8.21
N LEU A 65 3.64 -12.17 8.22
CA LEU A 65 4.67 -11.56 9.07
C LEU A 65 4.20 -11.39 10.52
N GLY A 66 2.90 -11.48 10.78
CA GLY A 66 2.30 -11.42 12.12
C GLY A 66 2.45 -10.04 12.76
N LEU A 67 2.43 -8.97 11.98
CA LEU A 67 2.57 -7.59 12.44
C LEU A 67 1.23 -6.85 12.53
N LEU A 68 0.20 -7.33 11.83
CA LEU A 68 -1.19 -6.89 11.93
C LEU A 68 -2.08 -8.10 12.19
N ASP A 69 -3.07 -7.92 13.06
CA ASP A 69 -4.12 -8.91 13.33
C ASP A 69 -5.15 -8.91 12.19
N VAL A 70 -4.72 -9.36 11.01
CA VAL A 70 -5.56 -9.49 9.82
C VAL A 70 -5.29 -10.81 9.10
N VAL A 71 -6.31 -11.37 8.47
CA VAL A 71 -6.21 -12.55 7.62
C VAL A 71 -6.67 -12.17 6.22
N THR A 72 -5.88 -12.50 5.21
CA THR A 72 -6.27 -12.27 3.81
C THR A 72 -6.56 -13.59 3.13
N GLU A 73 -7.69 -13.68 2.43
CA GLU A 73 -7.99 -14.79 1.52
C GLU A 73 -7.96 -14.29 0.07
N PHE A 74 -7.26 -15.01 -0.81
CA PHE A 74 -7.35 -14.77 -2.24
C PHE A 74 -8.64 -15.37 -2.79
N VAL A 75 -9.39 -14.55 -3.53
CA VAL A 75 -10.62 -14.96 -4.20
C VAL A 75 -10.52 -14.67 -5.70
N PRO A 76 -11.21 -15.43 -6.58
CA PRO A 76 -11.06 -15.27 -8.03
C PRO A 76 -11.50 -13.88 -8.54
N GLU A 77 -12.40 -13.23 -7.82
CA GLU A 77 -12.95 -11.92 -8.18
C GLU A 77 -11.97 -10.79 -7.83
N LYS A 78 -11.46 -10.14 -8.88
CA LYS A 78 -10.60 -8.97 -8.78
C LYS A 78 -11.42 -7.71 -8.49
N VAL A 79 -11.05 -7.01 -7.42
CA VAL A 79 -11.52 -5.65 -7.14
C VAL A 79 -10.73 -4.68 -8.00
N THR A 80 -11.45 -3.81 -8.72
CA THR A 80 -10.91 -2.69 -9.49
C THR A 80 -11.82 -1.48 -9.34
N LEU A 81 -11.63 -0.69 -8.28
CA LEU A 81 -12.55 0.39 -7.91
C LEU A 81 -11.77 1.69 -7.70
N ARG A 82 -12.36 2.81 -8.13
CA ARG A 82 -11.96 4.13 -7.61
C ARG A 82 -12.66 4.35 -6.28
N VAL A 83 -11.93 4.93 -5.34
CA VAL A 83 -12.42 5.13 -3.98
C VAL A 83 -12.08 6.52 -3.48
N ALA A 84 -12.99 7.07 -2.69
CA ALA A 84 -12.78 8.29 -1.93
C ALA A 84 -13.29 8.08 -0.51
N GLY A 85 -12.73 8.83 0.45
CA GLY A 85 -13.12 8.65 1.84
C GLY A 85 -12.30 9.50 2.79
N ILE A 86 -12.19 9.00 4.01
CA ILE A 86 -11.42 9.65 5.08
C ILE A 86 -10.51 8.67 5.80
N HIS A 87 -9.39 9.18 6.29
CA HIS A 87 -8.63 8.53 7.34
C HIS A 87 -9.39 8.65 8.66
N ARG A 88 -9.76 7.52 9.27
CA ARG A 88 -10.74 7.50 10.38
C ARG A 88 -10.30 8.27 11.61
N GLU A 89 -9.00 8.25 11.91
CA GLU A 89 -8.46 8.92 13.10
C GLU A 89 -8.44 10.45 12.95
N THR A 90 -8.12 10.95 11.76
CA THR A 90 -7.84 12.38 11.56
C THR A 90 -8.90 13.10 10.75
N GLY A 91 -9.85 12.38 10.14
CA GLY A 91 -10.82 12.92 9.19
C GLY A 91 -10.20 13.44 7.89
N CYS A 92 -8.90 13.21 7.65
CA CYS A 92 -8.23 13.69 6.45
C CYS A 92 -8.87 13.05 5.21
N PRO A 93 -9.27 13.84 4.20
CA PRO A 93 -9.79 13.30 2.96
C PRO A 93 -8.70 12.52 2.24
N ILE A 94 -9.11 11.41 1.64
CA ILE A 94 -8.26 10.56 0.81
C ILE A 94 -9.00 10.22 -0.48
N GLU A 95 -8.25 10.05 -1.54
CA GLU A 95 -8.70 9.55 -2.83
C GLU A 95 -7.69 8.55 -3.33
N GLY A 96 -8.17 7.58 -4.12
CA GLY A 96 -7.32 6.52 -4.61
C GLY A 96 -8.08 5.47 -5.38
N TYR A 97 -7.46 4.29 -5.46
CA TYR A 97 -8.08 3.15 -6.11
C TYR A 97 -7.61 1.84 -5.49
N GLU A 98 -8.42 0.81 -5.67
CA GLU A 98 -8.16 -0.57 -5.24
C GLU A 98 -7.97 -1.45 -6.47
N VAL A 99 -6.90 -2.26 -6.50
CA VAL A 99 -6.67 -3.27 -7.55
C VAL A 99 -6.09 -4.53 -6.91
N HIS A 100 -6.93 -5.46 -6.48
CA HIS A 100 -6.48 -6.65 -5.73
C HIS A 100 -7.46 -7.83 -5.83
N MET A 101 -6.94 -9.03 -5.57
CA MET A 101 -7.73 -10.27 -5.46
C MET A 101 -7.87 -10.75 -4.00
N GLY A 102 -7.21 -10.10 -3.04
CA GLY A 102 -7.35 -10.43 -1.62
C GLY A 102 -8.63 -9.86 -1.03
N ARG A 103 -9.26 -10.60 -0.12
CA ARG A 103 -10.28 -10.12 0.82
C ARG A 103 -9.70 -10.24 2.21
N THR A 104 -9.59 -9.11 2.91
CA THR A 104 -8.91 -9.07 4.21
C THR A 104 -9.92 -8.87 5.32
N CYS A 105 -9.94 -9.80 6.27
CA CYS A 105 -10.72 -9.72 7.49
C CYS A 105 -9.86 -9.10 8.59
N VAL A 106 -10.44 -8.10 9.28
CA VAL A 106 -9.80 -7.36 10.37
C VAL A 106 -10.12 -8.03 11.70
N GLY A 107 -9.09 -8.41 12.46
CA GLY A 107 -9.21 -8.99 13.79
C GLY A 107 -9.44 -7.94 14.88
N ASN A 108 -9.52 -8.39 16.14
CA ASN A 108 -9.83 -7.51 17.28
C ASN A 108 -8.60 -6.72 17.78
N GLY A 109 -7.39 -7.10 17.38
CA GLY A 109 -6.14 -6.45 17.79
C GLY A 109 -5.79 -5.17 17.01
N VAL A 110 -6.64 -4.76 16.07
CA VAL A 110 -6.44 -3.63 15.16
C VAL A 110 -7.75 -2.88 14.98
N VAL A 111 -7.66 -1.66 14.44
CA VAL A 111 -8.84 -0.87 14.05
C VAL A 111 -8.80 -0.57 12.55
N PRO A 112 -9.95 -0.38 11.88
CA PRO A 112 -9.94 0.03 10.49
C PRO A 112 -9.24 1.37 10.30
N LEU A 113 -8.41 1.46 9.25
CA LEU A 113 -7.61 2.66 8.93
C LEU A 113 -8.47 3.74 8.26
N LEU A 114 -9.28 3.33 7.28
CA LEU A 114 -10.05 4.21 6.41
C LEU A 114 -11.54 3.89 6.49
N GLU A 115 -12.33 4.91 6.21
CA GLU A 115 -13.73 4.78 5.84
C GLU A 115 -13.88 5.33 4.43
N ILE A 116 -14.27 4.46 3.49
CA ILE A 116 -14.27 4.74 2.07
C ILE A 116 -15.62 4.44 1.43
N ARG A 117 -15.78 4.98 0.23
CA ARG A 117 -16.87 4.70 -0.69
C ARG A 117 -16.28 4.45 -2.08
N ALA A 118 -16.78 3.42 -2.75
CA ALA A 118 -16.58 3.21 -4.18
C ALA A 118 -17.78 3.73 -4.98
N ASP A 119 -17.58 4.06 -6.25
CA ASP A 119 -18.66 4.50 -7.12
C ASP A 119 -19.76 3.43 -7.21
N GLY A 120 -21.00 3.83 -6.92
CA GLY A 120 -22.17 2.92 -6.93
C GLY A 120 -22.37 2.09 -5.65
N GLU A 121 -21.48 2.20 -4.66
CA GLU A 121 -21.57 1.46 -3.40
C GLU A 121 -22.08 2.34 -2.23
N PRO A 122 -22.68 1.75 -1.18
CA PRO A 122 -23.04 2.46 0.04
C PRO A 122 -21.84 3.16 0.71
N VAL A 123 -22.11 4.27 1.38
CA VAL A 123 -21.13 4.97 2.23
C VAL A 123 -20.82 4.11 3.47
N GLY A 124 -19.58 4.16 3.95
CA GLY A 124 -19.21 3.60 5.25
C GLY A 124 -18.48 2.26 5.19
N ARG A 125 -17.97 1.85 4.02
CA ARG A 125 -17.11 0.67 3.92
C ARG A 125 -15.80 0.95 4.66
N THR A 126 -15.44 0.08 5.60
CA THR A 126 -14.15 0.16 6.26
C THR A 126 -13.07 -0.47 5.40
N GLU A 127 -11.87 0.12 5.37
CA GLU A 127 -10.74 -0.38 4.58
C GLU A 127 -9.44 -0.22 5.35
N GLY A 128 -8.56 -1.19 5.16
CA GLY A 128 -7.25 -1.22 5.78
C GLY A 128 -7.34 -1.48 7.27
N ALA A 129 -6.18 -1.61 7.89
CA ALA A 129 -6.05 -1.82 9.32
C ALA A 129 -4.86 -1.04 9.86
N VAL A 130 -4.98 -0.62 11.11
CA VAL A 130 -3.90 0.02 11.86
C VAL A 130 -3.84 -0.55 13.28
N SER A 131 -2.63 -0.78 13.76
CA SER A 131 -2.39 -1.19 15.15
C SER A 131 -2.87 -0.13 16.12
N VAL A 132 -3.21 -0.54 17.35
CA VAL A 132 -3.71 0.36 18.40
C VAL A 132 -2.77 1.55 18.67
N ASP A 133 -1.47 1.34 18.53
CA ASP A 133 -0.45 2.38 18.72
C ASP A 133 -0.15 3.22 17.45
N GLY A 134 -0.84 2.96 16.33
CA GLY A 134 -0.72 3.72 15.10
C GLY A 134 0.58 3.46 14.31
N ARG A 135 1.38 2.47 14.67
CA ARG A 135 2.73 2.25 14.10
C ARG A 135 2.80 1.16 13.04
N VAL A 136 1.84 0.25 13.00
CA VAL A 136 1.71 -0.71 11.90
C VAL A 136 0.42 -0.40 11.18
N LEU A 137 0.47 -0.16 9.87
CA LEU A 137 -0.73 0.08 9.07
C LEU A 137 -0.66 -0.62 7.73
N GLY A 138 -1.80 -1.02 7.19
CA GLY A 138 -1.89 -1.53 5.84
C GLY A 138 -3.23 -1.21 5.18
N THR A 139 -3.20 -1.10 3.86
CA THR A 139 -4.33 -0.67 3.03
C THR A 139 -4.18 -1.19 1.60
N TYR A 140 -5.31 -1.42 0.94
CA TYR A 140 -5.41 -1.63 -0.50
C TYR A 140 -5.51 -0.35 -1.32
N VAL A 141 -5.77 0.80 -0.67
CA VAL A 141 -5.93 2.08 -1.36
C VAL A 141 -4.57 2.60 -1.84
N HIS A 142 -4.36 2.48 -3.14
CA HIS A 142 -3.27 3.17 -3.84
C HIS A 142 -3.57 4.67 -3.91
N GLY A 143 -2.56 5.50 -3.66
CA GLY A 143 -2.71 6.96 -3.61
C GLY A 143 -2.93 7.55 -2.22
N LEU A 144 -3.01 6.71 -1.17
CA LEU A 144 -3.20 7.18 0.22
C LEU A 144 -2.17 8.25 0.64
N PHE A 145 -0.91 8.10 0.25
CA PHE A 145 0.15 9.07 0.57
C PHE A 145 0.22 10.25 -0.40
N ASP A 146 -0.60 10.29 -1.45
CA ASP A 146 -0.70 11.45 -2.35
C ASP A 146 -1.52 12.55 -1.67
N ALA A 147 -2.47 12.18 -0.81
CA ALA A 147 -3.24 13.08 0.04
C ALA A 147 -2.33 13.92 0.97
N PRO A 148 -2.15 15.23 0.71
CA PRO A 148 -1.15 16.06 1.39
C PRO A 148 -1.34 16.12 2.90
N LEU A 149 -2.60 16.22 3.35
CA LEU A 149 -2.96 16.29 4.77
C LEU A 149 -2.65 14.97 5.49
N PHE A 150 -3.03 13.84 4.90
CA PHE A 150 -2.73 12.53 5.46
C PHE A 150 -1.21 12.30 5.52
N ARG A 151 -0.51 12.49 4.40
CA ARG A 151 0.95 12.34 4.31
C ARG A 151 1.65 13.20 5.36
N ARG A 152 1.27 14.47 5.50
CA ARG A 152 1.89 15.35 6.48
C ARG A 152 1.60 14.92 7.91
N THR A 153 0.34 14.60 8.22
CA THR A 153 -0.07 14.17 9.56
C THR A 153 0.68 12.90 9.99
N PHE A 154 0.75 11.91 9.10
CA PHE A 154 1.51 10.68 9.31
C PHE A 154 3.00 10.96 9.55
N LEU A 155 3.64 11.77 8.69
CA LEU A 155 5.06 12.11 8.85
C LEU A 155 5.32 12.90 10.13
N ASN A 156 4.43 13.82 10.52
CA ASN A 156 4.57 14.59 11.76
C ASN A 156 4.45 13.70 13.01
N ARG A 157 3.65 12.62 12.99
CA ARG A 157 3.65 11.60 14.06
C ARG A 157 5.02 10.95 14.21
N LEU A 158 5.67 10.56 13.10
CA LEU A 158 7.01 9.98 13.12
C LEU A 158 8.08 10.98 13.58
N ARG A 159 7.93 12.26 13.21
CA ARG A 159 8.80 13.35 13.67
C ARG A 159 8.68 13.55 15.18
N ALA A 160 7.45 13.60 15.70
CA ALA A 160 7.19 13.73 17.12
C ALA A 160 7.82 12.58 17.93
N ALA A 161 7.71 11.34 17.45
CA ALA A 161 8.36 10.17 18.08
C ALA A 161 9.89 10.27 18.13
N ARG A 162 10.51 11.11 17.29
CA ARG A 162 11.95 11.40 17.27
C ARG A 162 12.33 12.72 17.94
N GLY A 163 11.37 13.43 18.52
CA GLY A 163 11.58 14.77 19.09
C GLY A 163 11.86 15.85 18.04
N TRP A 164 11.47 15.62 16.78
CA TRP A 164 11.64 16.60 15.70
C TRP A 164 10.40 17.52 15.61
N PRO A 165 10.58 18.83 15.32
CA PRO A 165 9.46 19.77 15.20
C PRO A 165 8.55 19.39 14.03
N PRO A 166 7.24 19.66 14.08
CA PRO A 166 6.34 19.40 12.95
C PRO A 166 6.74 20.24 11.73
N LEU A 167 6.31 19.81 10.55
CA LEU A 167 6.39 20.58 9.32
C LEU A 167 5.00 20.93 8.81
N ASP A 168 4.90 21.99 8.01
CA ASP A 168 3.65 22.40 7.37
C ASP A 168 3.29 21.49 6.20
N VAL A 169 1.99 21.45 5.87
CA VAL A 169 1.47 20.67 4.75
C VAL A 169 2.11 21.19 3.46
N ALA A 170 2.79 20.30 2.74
CA ALA A 170 3.33 20.59 1.42
C ALA A 170 2.40 19.99 0.36
N ALA A 171 2.19 20.71 -0.73
CA ALA A 171 1.44 20.20 -1.88
C ALA A 171 2.04 18.89 -2.39
N ALA A 172 1.21 18.06 -3.02
CA ALA A 172 1.72 16.94 -3.81
C ALA A 172 2.52 17.48 -5.01
N PRO A 173 3.59 16.78 -5.44
CA PRO A 173 4.20 17.05 -6.75
C PRO A 173 3.12 16.96 -7.83
N SER A 174 3.20 17.80 -8.87
CA SER A 174 2.27 17.71 -9.98
C SER A 174 2.55 16.44 -10.78
N LEU A 175 1.53 15.64 -11.09
CA LEU A 175 1.67 14.49 -11.98
C LEU A 175 2.26 14.93 -13.33
N ASP A 176 1.83 16.08 -13.85
CA ASP A 176 2.35 16.62 -15.11
C ASP A 176 3.85 16.88 -15.02
N GLN A 177 4.34 17.43 -13.90
CA GLN A 177 5.77 17.66 -13.71
C GLN A 177 6.57 16.35 -13.68
N GLU A 178 6.05 15.30 -13.05
CA GLU A 178 6.71 13.99 -13.02
C GLU A 178 6.66 13.28 -14.39
N LEU A 179 5.56 13.47 -15.14
CA LEU A 179 5.44 12.97 -16.51
C LEU A 179 6.39 13.70 -17.46
N ASP A 180 6.51 15.02 -17.33
CA ASP A 180 7.47 15.83 -18.09
C ASP A 180 8.91 15.40 -17.79
N HIS A 181 9.24 15.17 -16.51
CA HIS A 181 10.56 14.65 -16.14
C HIS A 181 10.84 13.26 -16.74
N LEU A 182 9.83 12.38 -16.81
CA LEU A 182 9.97 11.08 -17.46
C LEU A 182 10.13 11.21 -18.98
N ALA A 183 9.35 12.11 -19.60
CA ALA A 183 9.46 12.41 -21.03
C ALA A 183 10.86 12.91 -21.38
N ASP A 184 11.37 13.91 -20.64
CA ASP A 184 12.73 14.44 -20.78
C ASP A 184 13.80 13.34 -20.64
N PHE A 185 13.60 12.41 -19.71
CA PHE A 185 14.51 11.28 -19.50
C PHE A 185 14.49 10.32 -20.70
N VAL A 186 13.31 9.98 -21.21
CA VAL A 186 13.15 9.11 -22.37
C VAL A 186 13.75 9.76 -23.61
N GLU A 187 13.44 11.03 -23.89
CA GLU A 187 14.00 11.79 -25.01
C GLU A 187 15.53 11.82 -25.00
N ARG A 188 16.13 11.92 -23.81
CA ARG A 188 17.59 11.98 -23.65
C ARG A 188 18.29 10.66 -23.92
N TYR A 189 17.67 9.54 -23.55
CA TYR A 189 18.35 8.23 -23.52
C TYR A 189 17.79 7.20 -24.49
N VAL A 190 16.70 7.50 -25.19
CA VAL A 190 16.06 6.62 -26.17
C VAL A 190 16.08 7.29 -27.54
N ASP A 191 16.49 6.54 -28.58
CA ASP A 191 16.43 7.00 -29.96
C ASP A 191 14.97 6.96 -30.44
N LEU A 192 14.25 8.05 -30.19
CA LEU A 192 12.85 8.19 -30.56
C LEU A 192 12.64 8.12 -32.07
N THR A 193 13.59 8.63 -32.88
CA THR A 193 13.52 8.57 -34.34
C THR A 193 13.59 7.12 -34.84
N ALA A 194 14.40 6.27 -34.21
CA ALA A 194 14.42 4.84 -34.52
C ALA A 194 13.08 4.15 -34.18
N ILE A 195 12.47 4.51 -33.04
CA ILE A 195 11.16 3.98 -32.63
C ILE A 195 10.06 4.43 -33.61
N GLU A 196 10.03 5.71 -33.99
CA GLU A 196 9.09 6.26 -34.96
C GLU A 196 9.18 5.53 -36.29
N LYS A 197 10.40 5.27 -36.79
CA LYS A 197 10.59 4.48 -38.02
C LYS A 197 10.00 3.09 -37.94
N VAL A 198 10.14 2.40 -36.80
CA VAL A 198 9.55 1.07 -36.59
C VAL A 198 8.03 1.13 -36.56
N ILE A 199 7.45 2.17 -35.94
CA ILE A 199 5.99 2.37 -35.90
C ILE A 199 5.43 2.66 -37.29
N GLU A 200 6.09 3.54 -38.06
CA GLU A 200 5.63 3.97 -39.38
C GLU A 200 5.79 2.89 -40.45
N GLN A 201 6.89 2.14 -40.40
CA GLN A 201 7.18 1.13 -41.42
C GLN A 201 6.43 -0.18 -41.18
N GLY A 202 5.92 -0.40 -39.95
CA GLY A 202 5.38 -1.69 -39.53
C GLY A 202 6.48 -2.76 -39.50
N VAL A 203 6.34 -3.77 -38.64
CA VAL A 203 7.17 -4.98 -38.75
C VAL A 203 6.69 -5.80 -39.95
#